data_AF-R0GEM3-F1
#
_entry.id   AF-R0GEM3-F1
#
_cell.length_a   1.000
_cell.length_b   1.000
_cell.length_c   1.000
_cell.angle_alpha   90.00
_cell.angle_beta   90.00
_cell.angle_gamma   90.00
#
_symmetry.space_group_name_H-M   'P 1'
#
loop_
_entity.id
_entity.type
_entity.pdbx_description
1 polymer ?
#
loop_
_entity_poly.entity_id
_entity_poly.type
_entity_poly.pdbx_seq_one_letter_code
_entity_poly.pdbx_strand_id
1 'polypeptide(L)'
;TGFLTILQDDENVDGLEAMDNSSGAFFPIRPLPNTLAINLGDSATIWSNGRLCNVKHRVQCKEATTRISIASFLLGPMDTDLEVPSEFVDVEHPLIAIKLHDGGALKLIPHEGLE
;
A
#
# COMPACT_ATOMS: atom_id res chain seq x y z
N THR A 1 -4.20 5.12 -5.62
CA THR A 1 -4.03 5.20 -4.15
C THR A 1 -5.16 4.41 -3.50
N GLY A 2 -4.89 3.25 -2.91
CA GLY A 2 -5.89 2.39 -2.24
C GLY A 2 -5.47 2.07 -0.81
N PHE A 3 -6.30 1.35 -0.06
CA PHE A 3 -5.99 0.92 1.32
C PHE A 3 -5.32 -0.45 1.33
N LEU A 4 -5.99 -1.48 0.78
CA LEU A 4 -5.57 -2.87 0.83
C LEU A 4 -5.89 -3.55 -0.51
N THR A 5 -5.00 -4.43 -0.96
CA THR A 5 -5.25 -5.35 -2.08
C THR A 5 -5.10 -6.77 -1.61
N ILE A 6 -6.08 -7.60 -1.95
CA ILE A 6 -6.03 -9.06 -1.77
C ILE A 6 -5.83 -9.67 -3.15
N LEU A 7 -4.76 -10.42 -3.32
CA LEU A 7 -4.37 -11.01 -4.58
C LEU A 7 -4.33 -12.54 -4.46
N GLN A 8 -5.17 -13.20 -5.25
CA GLN A 8 -4.97 -14.61 -5.59
C GLN A 8 -4.07 -14.66 -6.83
N ASP A 9 -2.84 -15.13 -6.65
CA ASP A 9 -1.88 -15.24 -7.74
C ASP A 9 -1.98 -16.59 -8.45
N ASP A 10 -1.39 -16.68 -9.64
CA ASP A 10 -1.21 -17.93 -10.37
C ASP A 10 -0.28 -18.86 -9.56
N GLU A 11 -0.73 -20.07 -9.27
CA GLU A 11 0.05 -21.01 -8.44
C GLU A 11 1.26 -21.58 -9.19
N ASN A 12 1.29 -21.49 -10.52
CA ASN A 12 2.30 -22.14 -11.36
C ASN A 12 3.20 -21.14 -12.10
N VAL A 13 2.72 -19.91 -12.34
CA VAL A 13 3.46 -18.91 -13.12
C VAL A 13 3.86 -17.72 -12.25
N ASP A 14 5.15 -17.64 -11.93
CA ASP A 14 5.73 -16.54 -11.17
C ASP A 14 5.78 -15.24 -11.99
N GLY A 15 5.84 -14.10 -11.31
CA GLY A 15 5.98 -12.79 -11.93
C GLY A 15 5.88 -11.64 -10.95
N LEU A 16 5.23 -11.82 -9.79
CA LEU A 16 5.06 -10.76 -8.81
C LEU A 16 6.40 -10.45 -8.11
N GLU A 17 6.75 -9.17 -8.06
CA GLU A 17 7.89 -8.68 -7.31
C GLU A 17 7.49 -7.49 -6.45
N ALA A 18 8.05 -7.42 -5.24
CA ALA A 18 7.96 -6.28 -4.35
C ALA A 18 9.32 -5.58 -4.27
N MET A 19 9.31 -4.27 -4.04
CA MET A 19 10.51 -3.49 -3.82
C MET A 19 10.79 -3.41 -2.33
N ASP A 20 12.00 -3.77 -1.93
CA ASP A 20 12.50 -3.45 -0.60
C ASP A 20 12.78 -1.95 -0.50
N ASN A 21 12.10 -1.26 0.41
CA ASN A 21 12.19 0.19 0.51
C ASN A 21 13.56 0.70 0.99
N SER A 22 14.36 -0.15 1.64
CA SER A 22 15.68 0.23 2.16
C SER A 22 16.77 0.20 1.08
N SER A 23 16.74 -0.82 0.23
CA SER A 23 17.72 -1.06 -0.83
C SER A 23 17.26 -0.56 -2.20
N GLY A 24 15.94 -0.36 -2.38
CA GLY A 24 15.33 -0.08 -3.68
C GLY A 24 15.34 -1.27 -4.64
N ALA A 25 15.78 -2.45 -4.18
CA ALA A 25 15.86 -3.65 -5.00
C ALA A 25 14.51 -4.38 -5.05
N PHE A 26 14.18 -4.91 -6.22
CA PHE A 26 13.01 -5.79 -6.37
C PHE A 26 13.38 -7.23 -6.00
N PHE A 27 12.48 -7.89 -5.27
CA PHE A 27 12.59 -9.30 -4.91
C PHE A 27 11.30 -10.06 -5.28
N PRO A 28 11.39 -11.34 -5.66
CA PRO A 28 10.24 -12.12 -6.10
C PRO A 28 9.35 -12.53 -4.93
N ILE A 29 8.04 -12.45 -5.15
CA ILE A 29 7.00 -13.04 -4.30
C ILE A 29 6.58 -14.33 -4.97
N ARG A 30 7.16 -15.46 -4.53
CA ARG A 30 6.92 -16.76 -5.17
C ARG A 30 5.47 -17.21 -4.97
N PRO A 31 4.83 -17.78 -6.00
CA PRO A 31 3.56 -18.46 -5.85
C PRO A 31 3.59 -19.50 -4.73
N LEU A 32 2.57 -19.48 -3.87
CA LEU A 32 2.40 -20.44 -2.80
C LEU A 32 0.96 -20.97 -2.84
N PRO A 33 0.75 -22.28 -3.04
CA PRO A 33 -0.58 -22.84 -3.19
C PRO A 33 -1.49 -22.57 -2.00
N ASN A 34 -2.78 -22.33 -2.26
CA ASN A 34 -3.80 -22.03 -1.25
C ASN A 34 -3.48 -20.80 -0.38
N THR A 35 -2.81 -19.78 -0.94
CA THR A 35 -2.54 -18.53 -0.23
C THR A 35 -3.02 -17.31 -1.01
N LEU A 36 -3.13 -16.21 -0.28
CA LEU A 36 -3.45 -14.90 -0.83
C LEU A 36 -2.33 -13.94 -0.45
N ALA A 37 -1.84 -13.18 -1.42
CA ALA A 37 -0.92 -12.08 -1.17
C ALA A 37 -1.71 -10.84 -0.73
N ILE A 38 -1.19 -10.15 0.27
CA ILE A 38 -1.80 -8.94 0.83
C ILE A 38 -0.85 -7.77 0.64
N ASN A 39 -1.29 -6.75 -0.10
CA ASN A 39 -0.52 -5.53 -0.32
C ASN A 39 -1.22 -4.33 0.30
N LEU A 40 -0.48 -3.52 1.04
CA LEU A 40 -0.97 -2.26 1.61
C LEU A 40 -0.63 -1.11 0.67
N GLY A 41 -1.63 -0.26 0.41
CA GLY A 41 -1.50 0.93 -0.41
C GLY A 41 -1.32 2.19 0.42
N ASP A 42 -1.11 3.32 -0.26
CA ASP A 42 -0.77 4.57 0.43
C ASP A 42 -1.86 5.05 1.40
N SER A 43 -3.14 4.68 1.19
CA SER A 43 -4.20 5.05 2.13
C SER A 43 -4.04 4.32 3.48
N ALA A 44 -3.54 3.08 3.49
CA ALA A 44 -3.23 2.40 4.74
C ALA A 44 -2.05 3.04 5.46
N THR A 45 -1.02 3.47 4.72
CA THR A 45 0.13 4.19 5.28
C THR A 45 -0.28 5.52 5.90
N ILE A 46 -1.09 6.31 5.21
CA ILE A 46 -1.60 7.59 5.74
C ILE A 46 -2.45 7.33 6.98
N TRP A 47 -3.50 6.51 6.84
CA TRP A 47 -4.44 6.21 7.93
C TRP A 47 -3.74 5.70 9.19
N SER A 48 -2.68 4.91 9.05
CA SER A 48 -1.92 4.36 10.19
C SER A 48 -0.83 5.28 10.75
N ASN A 49 -0.81 6.56 10.35
CA ASN A 49 0.26 7.50 10.68
C ASN A 49 1.67 6.97 10.34
N GLY A 50 1.80 6.26 9.21
CA GLY A 50 3.07 5.72 8.73
C GLY A 50 3.46 4.37 9.33
N ARG A 51 2.67 3.81 10.26
CA ARG A 51 2.97 2.52 10.90
C ARG A 51 2.84 1.34 9.93
N LEU A 52 1.95 1.43 8.95
CA LEU A 52 1.81 0.44 7.89
C LEU A 52 2.60 0.86 6.65
N CYS A 53 3.54 0.02 6.25
CA CYS A 53 4.38 0.25 5.09
C CYS A 53 3.64 -0.10 3.80
N ASN A 54 3.54 0.85 2.88
CA ASN A 54 3.19 0.58 1.49
C ASN A 54 4.45 0.13 0.74
N VAL A 55 4.26 -0.76 -0.23
CA VAL A 55 5.35 -1.30 -1.04
C VAL A 55 5.09 -1.08 -2.52
N LYS A 56 6.12 -0.61 -3.23
CA LYS A 56 6.09 -0.66 -4.70
C LYS A 56 6.15 -2.12 -5.12
N HIS A 57 5.39 -2.46 -6.14
CA HIS A 57 5.36 -3.80 -6.69
C HIS A 57 5.26 -3.73 -8.20
N ARG A 58 5.66 -4.81 -8.87
CA ARG A 58 5.54 -4.97 -10.32
C ARG A 58 5.27 -6.43 -10.67
N VAL A 59 4.85 -6.66 -11.91
CA VAL A 59 4.77 -8.02 -12.48
C VAL A 59 5.74 -8.10 -13.65
N GLN A 60 6.66 -9.05 -13.62
CA GLN A 60 7.55 -9.37 -14.72
C GLN A 60 6.98 -10.55 -15.52
N CYS A 61 7.02 -10.44 -16.86
CA CYS A 61 6.79 -11.59 -17.74
C CYS A 61 8.08 -12.40 -17.82
N LYS A 62 8.15 -13.54 -17.10
CA LYS A 62 9.36 -14.37 -17.01
C LYS A 62 9.45 -15.45 -18.08
N GLU A 63 8.32 -15.85 -18.66
CA GLU A 63 8.22 -16.91 -19.65
C GLU A 63 7.04 -16.68 -20.59
N ALA A 64 7.03 -17.38 -21.74
CA ALA A 64 5.97 -17.29 -22.74
C ALA A 64 4.74 -18.14 -22.36
N THR A 65 4.24 -17.97 -21.15
CA THR A 65 3.10 -18.68 -20.58
C THR A 65 2.05 -17.68 -20.10
N THR A 66 0.76 -18.02 -20.20
CA THR A 66 -0.31 -17.20 -19.64
C THR A 66 -0.30 -17.29 -18.12
N ARG A 67 -0.20 -16.13 -17.45
CA ARG A 67 -0.37 -15.97 -16.00
C ARG A 67 -1.73 -15.35 -15.70
N ILE A 68 -2.51 -15.95 -14.82
CA ILE A 68 -3.82 -15.44 -14.41
C ILE A 68 -3.82 -15.15 -12.91
N SER A 69 -4.20 -13.93 -12.52
CA SER A 69 -4.35 -13.53 -11.12
C SER A 69 -5.65 -12.78 -10.91
N ILE A 70 -6.26 -12.91 -9.73
CA ILE A 70 -7.49 -12.23 -9.34
C ILE A 70 -7.15 -11.25 -8.21
N ALA A 71 -7.46 -9.97 -8.41
CA ALA A 71 -7.21 -8.93 -7.42
C ALA A 71 -8.52 -8.30 -6.94
N SER A 72 -8.65 -8.16 -5.62
CA SER A 72 -9.71 -7.40 -4.97
C SER A 72 -9.11 -6.20 -4.25
N PHE A 73 -9.69 -5.01 -4.48
CA PHE A 73 -9.15 -3.75 -3.98
C PHE A 73 -10.11 -3.14 -2.98
N LEU A 74 -9.63 -2.97 -1.75
CA LEU A 74 -10.26 -2.10 -0.77
C LEU A 74 -9.67 -0.69 -0.93
N LEU A 75 -10.51 0.22 -1.40
CA LEU A 75 -10.16 1.62 -1.59
C LEU A 75 -10.31 2.40 -0.29
N GLY A 76 -9.75 3.61 -0.25
CA GLY A 76 -10.03 4.56 0.82
C GLY A 76 -11.45 5.13 0.71
N PRO A 77 -11.86 5.96 1.69
CA PRO A 77 -13.13 6.66 1.65
C PRO A 77 -13.25 7.48 0.35
N MET A 78 -14.41 7.38 -0.29
CA MET A 78 -14.68 8.02 -1.59
C MET A 78 -15.41 9.34 -1.47
N ASP A 79 -16.06 9.61 -0.34
CA ASP A 79 -16.95 10.77 -0.12
C ASP A 79 -16.52 11.63 1.10
N THR A 80 -15.36 11.32 1.69
CA THR A 80 -14.84 12.02 2.88
C THR A 80 -13.32 11.99 2.90
N ASP A 81 -12.75 12.90 3.67
CA ASP A 81 -11.32 12.96 3.94
C ASP A 81 -10.87 11.68 4.66
N LEU A 82 -9.65 11.25 4.35
CA LEU A 82 -8.98 10.18 5.06
C LEU A 82 -8.13 10.81 6.17
N GLU A 83 -8.61 10.65 7.39
CA GLU A 83 -7.99 11.13 8.60
C GLU A 83 -7.19 10.03 9.31
N VAL A 84 -6.20 10.47 10.10
CA VAL A 84 -5.41 9.61 10.98
C VAL A 84 -6.17 9.49 12.31
N PRO A 85 -6.52 8.26 12.76
CA PRO A 85 -7.05 8.04 14.09
C PRO A 85 -6.13 8.61 15.16
N SER A 86 -6.72 9.29 16.14
CA SER A 86 -5.98 9.94 17.23
C SER A 86 -5.06 8.98 18.01
N GLU A 87 -5.42 7.70 18.03
CA GLU A 87 -4.69 6.60 18.67
C GLU A 87 -3.35 6.31 18.01
N PHE A 88 -3.13 6.77 16.77
CA PHE A 88 -1.84 6.65 16.09
C PHE A 88 -0.98 7.90 16.17
N VAL A 89 -1.46 8.96 16.83
CA VAL A 89 -0.75 10.23 17.01
C VAL A 89 -0.28 10.34 18.46
N ASP A 90 1.03 10.42 18.65
CA ASP A 90 1.66 10.58 19.95
C ASP A 90 2.95 11.41 19.83
N VAL A 91 3.64 11.65 20.94
CA VAL A 91 4.87 12.46 20.97
C VAL A 91 6.00 11.82 20.15
N GLU A 92 6.03 10.49 20.04
CA GLU A 92 7.03 9.77 19.24
C GLU A 92 6.60 9.65 17.76
N HIS A 93 5.30 9.74 17.49
CA HIS A 93 4.68 9.63 16.17
C HIS A 93 3.77 10.85 15.90
N PRO A 94 4.36 12.02 15.58
CA PRO A 94 3.59 13.20 15.20
C PRO A 94 2.79 12.93 13.91
N LEU A 95 1.71 13.70 13.71
CA LEU A 95 0.84 13.55 12.54
C LEU A 95 1.62 13.76 11.24
N ILE A 96 1.63 12.76 10.36
CA ILE A 96 2.43 12.81 9.12
C ILE A 96 1.68 13.40 7.91
N ALA A 97 0.37 13.18 7.81
CA ALA A 97 -0.40 13.49 6.60
C ALA A 97 -1.90 13.47 6.84
N ILE A 98 -2.63 14.26 6.04
CA ILE A 98 -4.08 14.14 5.85
C ILE A 98 -4.35 14.08 4.35
N LYS A 99 -5.27 13.22 3.91
CA LYS A 99 -5.69 13.14 2.50
C LYS A 99 -7.09 13.70 2.35
N LEU A 100 -7.19 14.77 1.55
CA LEU A 100 -8.45 15.47 1.28
C LEU A 100 -9.21 14.83 0.11
N HIS A 101 -10.53 14.88 0.20
CA HIS A 101 -11.50 14.30 -0.74
C HIS A 101 -11.59 15.07 -2.07
N ASP A 102 -11.58 16.41 -2.04
CA ASP A 102 -11.95 17.28 -3.18
C ASP A 102 -10.85 17.45 -4.26
N GLY A 103 -10.11 16.39 -4.58
CA GLY A 103 -9.11 16.40 -5.66
C GLY A 103 -7.82 17.18 -5.33
N GLY A 104 -7.65 17.60 -4.08
CA GLY A 104 -6.42 18.18 -3.56
C GLY A 104 -5.41 17.09 -3.20
N ALA A 105 -4.17 17.27 -3.65
CA ALA A 105 -3.03 16.42 -3.35
C ALA A 105 -2.93 16.02 -1.86
N LEU A 106 -2.19 14.93 -1.59
CA LEU A 106 -1.72 14.60 -0.24
C LEU A 106 -1.10 15.84 0.39
N LYS A 107 -1.74 16.38 1.42
CA LYS A 107 -1.16 17.48 2.21
C LYS A 107 -0.41 16.83 3.36
N LEU A 108 0.90 16.66 3.16
CA LEU A 108 1.81 16.41 4.27
C LEU A 108 1.77 17.66 5.15
N ILE A 109 1.38 17.52 6.41
CA ILE A 109 1.48 18.62 7.37
C ILE A 109 2.86 18.48 8.01
N PRO A 110 3.82 19.39 7.72
CA PRO A 110 5.09 19.35 8.42
C PRO A 110 4.86 19.63 9.92
N HIS A 111 5.71 19.02 10.75
CA HIS A 111 5.72 19.09 12.21
C HIS A 111 5.62 20.52 12.80
N GLU A 112 5.88 21.55 12.01
CA GLU A 112 5.93 22.96 12.44
C GLU A 112 4.56 23.67 12.48
N GLY A 113 3.45 22.99 12.17
CA GLY A 113 2.12 23.61 12.06
C GLY A 113 1.16 23.41 13.24
N LEU A 114 1.62 22.83 14.35
CA LEU A 114 0.82 22.58 15.57
C LEU A 114 1.41 23.38 16.76
N GLU A 115 1.48 24.70 16.61
CA GLU A 115 1.49 25.68 17.71
C GLU A 115 0.59 26.87 17.36
#